data_AF-A0A7C6HIU8-F1
#
_entry.id   AF-A0A7C6HIU8-F1
#
_cell.length_a   1.000
_cell.length_b   1.000
_cell.length_c   1.000
_cell.angle_alpha   90.00
_cell.angle_beta   90.00
_cell.angle_gamma   90.00
#
_symmetry.space_group_name_H-M   'P 1'
#
loop_
_entity.id
_entity.type
_entity.pdbx_description
1 polymer ?
#
loop_
_entity_poly.entity_id
_entity_poly.type
_entity_poly.pdbx_seq_one_letter_code
_entity_poly.pdbx_strand_id
1 'polypeptide(L)' 'MSKRKRLSFEEKIKACELYDQGYGSQQSISDEFGISRSGFRLMYSKYKNHGPESLKMQTKHQTY' A
#
# COMPACT_ATOMS: atom_id res chain seq x y z
N MET A 1 -18.12 10.34 13.36
CA MET A 1 -16.83 9.61 13.42
C MET A 1 -16.52 9.06 12.03
N SER A 2 -15.53 9.62 11.33
CA SER A 2 -15.20 9.23 9.96
C SER A 2 -14.71 7.78 9.90
N LYS A 3 -15.42 6.95 9.12
CA LYS A 3 -15.02 5.59 8.78
C LYS A 3 -13.60 5.63 8.21
N ARG A 4 -12.62 5.05 8.93
CA ARG A 4 -11.31 4.74 8.34
C ARG A 4 -11.57 3.79 7.17
N LYS A 5 -11.53 4.32 5.94
CA LYS A 5 -11.72 3.55 4.71
C LYS A 5 -10.64 2.48 4.71
N ARG A 6 -11.02 1.20 4.73
CA ARG A 6 -10.06 0.09 4.59
C ARG A 6 -9.56 0.17 3.16
N LEU A 7 -8.32 0.62 2.97
CA LEU A 7 -7.73 0.65 1.63
C LEU A 7 -7.67 -0.74 1.04
N SER A 8 -8.18 -0.84 -0.18
CA SER A 8 -8.06 -2.04 -0.99
C SER A 8 -6.60 -2.25 -1.43
N PHE A 9 -6.28 -3.49 -1.78
CA PHE A 9 -4.96 -3.86 -2.27
C PHE A 9 -4.50 -3.02 -3.47
N GLU A 10 -5.43 -2.72 -4.38
CA GLU A 10 -5.16 -1.92 -5.57
C GLU A 10 -4.72 -0.49 -5.23
N GLU A 11 -5.40 0.14 -4.25
CA GLU A 11 -5.06 1.48 -3.81
C GLU A 11 -3.68 1.52 -3.13
N LYS A 12 -3.31 0.44 -2.42
CA LYS A 12 -1.97 0.29 -1.84
C LYS A 12 -0.87 0.23 -2.91
N ILE A 13 -1.09 -0.49 -4.00
CA ILE A 13 -0.14 -0.54 -5.12
C ILE A 13 -0.04 0.84 -5.76
N LYS A 14 -1.18 1.47 -6.06
CA LYS A 14 -1.22 2.81 -6.64
C LYS A 14 -0.44 3.83 -5.82
N ALA A 15 -0.57 3.78 -4.50
CA ALA A 15 0.18 4.66 -3.59
C ALA A 15 1.70 4.41 -3.66
N CYS A 16 2.15 3.15 -3.78
CA CYS A 16 3.57 2.84 -3.99
C CYS A 16 4.08 3.31 -5.36
N GLU A 17 3.31 3.11 -6.43
CA GLU A 17 3.67 3.56 -7.78
C GLU A 17 3.75 5.08 -7.88
N LEU A 18 2.82 5.82 -7.29
CA LEU A 18 2.86 7.29 -7.24
C LEU A 18 4.10 7.79 -6.50
N TYR A 19 4.50 7.12 -5.42
CA TYR A 19 5.73 7.44 -4.71
C TYR A 19 6.97 7.17 -5.57
N ASP A 20 6.97 6.08 -6.35
CA ASP A 20 8.06 5.72 -7.26
C ASP A 20 8.16 6.70 -8.44
N GLN A 21 7.02 7.16 -8.96
CA GLN A 21 6.93 8.20 -9.98
C GLN A 21 7.29 9.61 -9.48
N GLY A 22 7.47 9.79 -8.17
CA GLY A 22 7.80 11.09 -7.58
C GLY A 22 6.62 12.07 -7.50
N TYR A 23 5.37 11.59 -7.56
CA TYR A 23 4.16 12.42 -7.47
C TYR A 23 4.02 13.16 -6.13
N GLY A 24 4.73 12.71 -5.09
CA GLY A 24 4.71 13.38 -3.80
C GLY A 24 5.54 12.68 -2.75
N SER A 25 5.63 13.33 -1.58
CA SER A 25 6.24 12.72 -0.39
C SER A 25 5.33 11.63 0.19
N GLN A 26 5.92 10.70 0.95
CA GLN A 26 5.16 9.65 1.66
C GLN A 26 3.97 10.20 2.44
N GLN A 27 4.10 11.41 3.00
CA GLN A 27 3.06 12.05 3.79
C GLN A 27 1.88 12.51 2.93
N SER A 28 2.14 13.21 1.81
CA SER A 28 1.09 13.63 0.87
C SER A 28 0.32 12.44 0.32
N ILE A 29 1.02 11.39 -0.11
CA ILE A 29 0.40 10.17 -0.63
C ILE A 29 -0.38 9.47 0.49
N SER A 30 0.18 9.39 1.70
CA SER A 30 -0.55 8.79 2.81
C SER A 30 -1.83 9.55 3.17
N ASP A 31 -1.83 10.88 3.07
CA ASP A 31 -3.00 11.71 3.36
C ASP A 31 -4.07 11.54 2.27
N GLU A 32 -3.66 11.56 0.99
CA GLU A 32 -4.52 11.38 -0.17
C GLU A 32 -5.22 10.01 -0.18
N PHE A 33 -4.48 8.98 0.20
CA PHE A 33 -4.99 7.61 0.31
C PHE A 33 -5.66 7.35 1.69
N GLY A 34 -5.55 8.26 2.66
CA GLY A 34 -6.09 8.08 4.01
C GLY A 34 -5.39 6.97 4.82
N ILE A 35 -4.12 6.68 4.50
CA ILE A 35 -3.27 5.72 5.21
C ILE A 35 -2.47 6.44 6.28
N SER A 36 -2.16 5.76 7.38
CA SER A 36 -1.12 6.24 8.28
C SER A 36 0.27 6.09 7.63
N ARG A 37 1.13 7.10 7.79
CA ARG A 37 2.53 7.07 7.36
C ARG A 37 3.28 5.79 7.79
N SER A 38 3.01 5.32 9.01
CA SER A 38 3.59 4.06 9.52
C SER A 38 3.14 2.84 8.72
N GLY A 39 1.87 2.80 8.32
CA GLY A 39 1.31 1.76 7.47
C GLY A 39 1.90 1.79 6.06
N PHE A 40 2.05 2.99 5.48
CA PHE A 40 2.71 3.19 4.19
C PHE A 40 4.16 2.69 4.22
N ARG A 41 4.93 3.04 5.27
CA ARG A 41 6.33 2.58 5.41
C ARG A 41 6.45 1.07 5.46
N LEU A 42 5.62 0.41 6.28
CA LEU A 42 5.59 -1.06 6.39
C LEU A 42 5.25 -1.73 5.06
N MET A 43 4.26 -1.18 4.37
CA MET A 43 3.82 -1.61 3.05
C MET A 43 4.92 -1.43 1.98
N TYR A 44 5.56 -0.27 1.94
CA TYR A 44 6.63 0.03 0.99
C TYR A 44 7.87 -0.86 1.24
N SER A 45 8.22 -1.11 2.51
CA SER A 45 9.27 -2.09 2.83
C SER A 45 8.93 -3.49 2.34
N LYS A 46 7.67 -3.94 2.47
CA LYS A 46 7.24 -5.24 1.91
C LYS A 46 7.29 -5.25 0.39
N TYR A 47 6.80 -4.18 -0.24
CA TYR A 47 6.84 -3.99 -1.69
C TYR A 47 8.26 -4.04 -2.24
N LYS A 48 9.23 -3.42 -1.56
CA LYS A 48 10.64 -3.45 -1.98
C LYS A 48 11.32 -4.81 -1.78
N ASN A 49 10.94 -5.56 -0.75
CA ASN A 49 11.57 -6.85 -0.45
C ASN A 49 10.98 -8.05 -1.21
N HIS A 50 9.65 -8.11 -1.41
CA HIS A 50 9.03 -9.18 -2.20
C HIS A 50 8.02 -8.71 -3.26
N GLY A 51 8.16 -7.47 -3.74
CA GLY A 51 7.41 -6.97 -4.89
C GLY A 51 5.93 -6.66 -4.63
N PRO A 52 5.19 -6.25 -5.67
CA PRO A 52 3.74 -5.98 -5.63
C PRO A 52 2.91 -7.15 -5.09
N GLU A 53 3.37 -8.39 -5.25
CA GLU A 53 2.71 -9.59 -4.73
C GLU A 53 2.67 -9.64 -3.20
N SER A 54 3.61 -9.01 -2.50
CA SER A 54 3.61 -8.94 -1.02
C SER A 54 2.47 -8.13 -0.45
N LEU A 55 1.96 -7.19 -1.25
CA LEU A 55 0.81 -6.38 -0.86
C LEU A 55 -0.50 -7.12 -1.11
N LYS A 56 -0.49 -8.09 -2.03
CA LYS A 56 -1.64 -8.89 -2.43
C LYS A 56 -1.83 -9.85 -1.28
N MET A 57 -2.87 -9.63 -0.47
CA MET A 57 -3.24 -10.56 0.58
C MET A 57 -3.38 -11.93 -0.09
N GLN A 58 -2.43 -12.83 0.17
CA GLN A 58 -2.36 -14.07 -0.57
C GLN A 58 -3.60 -14.89 -0.25
N THR A 59 -4.57 -14.91 -1.16
CA THR A 59 -5.47 -16.05 -1.31
C THR A 59 -4.61 -17.20 -1.85
N LYS A 60 -3.81 -17.80 -0.98
CA LYS A 60 -3.24 -19.12 -1.26
C LYS A 60 -4.41 -20.11 -1.26
N HIS A 61 -5.03 -20.32 -2.42
CA HIS A 61 -5.48 -21.67 -2.75
C HIS A 61 -4.20 -22.47 -3.03
N GLN A 62 -3.54 -22.94 -1.96
CA GLN A 62 -2.67 -24.10 -2.10
C GLN A 62 -3.60 -25.30 -2.31
N THR A 63 -3.92 -25.59 -3.57
CA THR A 63 -4.39 -26.93 -3.96
C THR A 63 -3.21 -27.87 -3.83
N TYR A 64 -3.30 -28.78 -2.86
CA TYR A 64 -2.53 -30.01 -2.78
C TYR A 64 -3.44 -31.15 -3.20
#